data_AF-A0A958MA72-F1
#
_entry.id   AF-A0A958MA72-F1
#
_cell.length_a   1.000
_cell.length_b   1.000
_cell.length_c   1.000
_cell.angle_alpha   90.00
_cell.angle_beta   90.00
_cell.angle_gamma   90.00
#
_symmetry.space_group_name_H-M   'P 1'
#
loop_
_entity.id
_entity.type
_entity.pdbx_description
1 polymer ?
#
loop_
_entity_poly.entity_id
_entity_poly.type
_entity_poly.pdbx_seq_one_letter_code
_entity_poly.pdbx_strand_id
1 'polypeptide(L)'
;MKKILSIALLFIFLVSCKTEIKEDEAAKLDALISEYQDHKGYDEKAFPLGVFTESYFQKEADFAQRKLDELRQIDSTRLSESGQISRELLKFQLKETVDYNRYKMYLNPILSDAGFHASLPYMVRPLTNYQQVKEYLNKLNAIPRYIDENLVLIRKGLKQGVSQPQVIFKGYESTYDTHIVDDYRDSFFYTPFKNLPNSLSAQQRDSVLVAAKESVENNVTPQFKRIKTFFETVYLPGTRTSIGVSETPDGSTYYQNRIDYYTTSMAYTAEDIHQIGLNEVARIKAEMQSVIDSVGFKGSFADFLQFLRTDKQFYAKSPRELLMIARDIAKRIDAQLPRFFKLLPRKPYGVAPVPTSIAPKYTGGRYIESARSTDPGYFWVNTYDLPSRPLYTLP
;
A
#
# COMPACT_ATOMS: atom_id res chain seq x y z
N MET A 1 67.53 -5.78 32.92
CA MET A 1 66.41 -5.16 32.18
C MET A 1 66.41 -5.70 30.75
N LYS A 2 65.22 -5.93 30.16
CA LYS A 2 64.94 -6.44 28.80
C LYS A 2 64.71 -7.96 28.65
N LYS A 3 63.51 -8.41 29.04
CA LYS A 3 62.75 -9.50 28.41
C LYS A 3 61.25 -9.27 28.60
N ILE A 4 60.70 -8.23 27.96
CA ILE A 4 59.25 -8.05 27.73
C ILE A 4 59.12 -7.39 26.35
N LEU A 5 59.26 -8.16 25.28
CA LEU A 5 58.98 -7.64 23.92
C LEU A 5 58.76 -8.78 22.90
N SER A 6 57.83 -9.71 23.17
CA SER A 6 57.47 -10.73 22.15
C SER A 6 56.01 -11.20 22.16
N ILE A 7 55.13 -10.64 22.99
CA ILE A 7 53.70 -11.03 23.03
C ILE A 7 52.79 -10.03 22.28
N ALA A 8 53.29 -8.84 21.92
CA ALA A 8 52.49 -7.83 21.22
C ALA A 8 52.30 -8.09 19.70
N LEU A 9 53.17 -8.88 19.05
CA LEU A 9 53.08 -9.09 17.59
C LEU A 9 52.10 -10.19 17.16
N LEU A 10 51.79 -11.16 18.02
CA LEU A 10 50.87 -12.27 17.68
C LEU A 10 49.39 -11.86 17.80
N PHE A 11 49.09 -10.88 18.66
CA PHE A 11 47.73 -10.35 18.82
C PHE A 11 47.31 -9.43 17.66
N ILE A 12 48.25 -8.76 16.99
CA ILE A 12 47.96 -7.85 15.87
C ILE A 12 47.62 -8.64 14.59
N PHE A 13 48.24 -9.79 14.36
CA PHE A 13 47.97 -10.63 13.17
C PHE A 13 46.61 -11.35 13.21
N LEU A 14 46.16 -11.80 14.40
CA LEU A 14 44.87 -12.46 14.56
C LEU A 14 43.68 -11.48 14.49
N VAL A 15 43.90 -10.22 14.84
CA VAL A 15 42.88 -9.16 14.67
C VAL A 15 42.79 -8.74 13.20
N SER A 16 43.92 -8.62 12.49
CA SER A 16 43.92 -8.24 11.06
C SER A 16 43.20 -9.25 10.18
N CYS A 17 43.48 -10.55 10.31
CA CYS A 17 42.81 -11.60 9.53
C CYS A 17 41.29 -11.68 9.80
N LYS A 18 40.84 -11.48 11.05
CA LYS A 18 39.40 -11.46 11.36
C LYS A 18 38.68 -10.22 10.81
N THR A 19 39.41 -9.13 10.58
CA THR A 19 38.84 -7.88 10.04
C THR A 19 38.71 -7.97 8.53
N GLU A 20 39.74 -8.44 7.82
CA GLU A 20 39.71 -8.72 6.36
C GLU A 20 38.59 -9.71 6.00
N ILE A 21 38.43 -10.76 6.79
CA ILE A 21 37.39 -11.78 6.60
C ILE A 21 35.99 -11.18 6.90
N LYS A 22 35.80 -10.28 7.87
CA LYS A 22 34.49 -9.64 8.08
C LYS A 22 34.14 -8.62 6.99
N GLU A 23 35.13 -7.90 6.46
CA GLU A 23 34.94 -6.95 5.36
C GLU A 23 34.44 -7.64 4.07
N ASP A 24 34.84 -8.89 3.84
CA ASP A 24 34.43 -9.67 2.68
C ASP A 24 32.91 -9.98 2.63
N GLU A 25 32.29 -10.39 3.74
CA GLU A 25 30.83 -10.71 3.75
C GLU A 25 29.94 -9.46 3.68
N ALA A 26 30.38 -8.36 4.31
CA ALA A 26 29.68 -7.08 4.21
C ALA A 26 29.72 -6.55 2.78
N ALA A 27 30.87 -6.60 2.11
CA ALA A 27 31.01 -6.17 0.72
C ALA A 27 30.16 -7.04 -0.24
N LYS A 28 30.09 -8.36 -0.03
CA LYS A 28 29.20 -9.25 -0.79
C LYS A 28 27.73 -8.88 -0.61
N LEU A 29 27.31 -8.60 0.63
CA LEU A 29 25.94 -8.18 0.91
C LEU A 29 25.62 -6.83 0.26
N ASP A 30 26.52 -5.85 0.37
CA ASP A 30 26.34 -4.53 -0.23
C ASP A 30 26.27 -4.59 -1.76
N ALA A 31 27.10 -5.44 -2.39
CA ALA A 31 27.04 -5.70 -3.83
C ALA A 31 25.69 -6.32 -4.22
N LEU A 32 25.21 -7.32 -3.47
CA LEU A 32 23.93 -7.96 -3.73
C LEU A 32 22.75 -6.99 -3.57
N ILE A 33 22.77 -6.15 -2.53
CA ILE A 33 21.78 -5.10 -2.30
C ILE A 33 21.80 -4.11 -3.48
N SER A 34 22.98 -3.72 -3.94
CA SER A 34 23.14 -2.79 -5.08
C SER A 34 22.57 -3.41 -6.35
N GLU A 35 22.88 -4.67 -6.65
CA GLU A 35 22.33 -5.39 -7.81
C GLU A 35 20.80 -5.51 -7.74
N TYR A 36 20.25 -5.75 -6.55
CA TYR A 36 18.80 -5.77 -6.35
C TYR A 36 18.17 -4.38 -6.56
N GLN A 37 18.78 -3.31 -6.05
CA GLN A 37 18.29 -1.94 -6.19
C GLN A 37 18.40 -1.41 -7.62
N ASP A 38 19.44 -1.81 -8.34
CA ASP A 38 19.69 -1.43 -9.73
C ASP A 38 18.91 -2.29 -10.74
N HIS A 39 18.31 -3.40 -10.30
CA HIS A 39 17.52 -4.28 -11.17
C HIS A 39 16.34 -3.53 -11.80
N LYS A 40 16.28 -3.57 -13.12
CA LYS A 40 15.18 -3.03 -13.92
C LYS A 40 14.52 -4.17 -14.68
N GLY A 41 13.41 -4.68 -14.13
CA GLY A 41 12.65 -5.77 -14.74
C GLY A 41 12.01 -5.43 -16.10
N TYR A 42 11.86 -4.14 -16.41
CA TYR A 42 11.36 -3.63 -17.68
C TYR A 42 11.83 -2.19 -17.93
N ASP A 43 11.70 -1.72 -19.17
CA ASP A 43 11.95 -0.31 -19.51
C ASP A 43 10.76 0.56 -19.07
N GLU A 44 10.93 1.31 -17.98
CA GLU A 44 9.92 2.20 -17.41
C GLU A 44 9.50 3.33 -18.36
N LYS A 45 10.36 3.74 -19.31
CA LYS A 45 10.01 4.77 -20.31
C LYS A 45 9.13 4.18 -21.41
N ALA A 46 9.44 2.97 -21.85
CA ALA A 46 8.62 2.25 -22.83
C ALA A 46 7.28 1.80 -22.21
N PHE A 47 7.29 1.45 -20.93
CA PHE A 47 6.13 0.91 -20.23
C PHE A 47 5.80 1.71 -18.95
N PRO A 48 5.31 2.95 -19.08
CA PRO A 48 5.15 3.88 -17.95
C PRO A 48 4.03 3.52 -16.96
N LEU A 49 3.23 2.49 -17.28
CA LEU A 49 2.23 1.90 -16.38
C LEU A 49 2.64 0.51 -15.87
N GLY A 50 3.84 0.02 -16.22
CA GLY A 50 4.31 -1.34 -15.92
C GLY A 50 4.09 -2.36 -17.04
N VAL A 51 4.48 -3.60 -16.77
CA VAL A 51 4.27 -4.78 -17.63
C VAL A 51 3.55 -5.85 -16.82
N PHE A 52 2.43 -6.36 -17.34
CA PHE A 52 1.56 -7.32 -16.63
C PHE A 52 1.39 -8.59 -17.47
N THR A 53 2.46 -9.35 -17.57
CA THR A 53 2.47 -10.63 -18.29
C THR A 53 3.04 -11.73 -17.40
N GLU A 54 2.62 -12.97 -17.62
CA GLU A 54 3.16 -14.11 -16.87
C GLU A 54 4.67 -14.25 -17.06
N SER A 55 5.17 -13.97 -18.27
CA SER A 55 6.60 -13.99 -18.54
C SER A 55 7.36 -12.94 -17.74
N TYR A 56 6.79 -11.76 -17.52
CA TYR A 56 7.39 -10.75 -16.66
C TYR A 56 7.46 -11.24 -15.20
N PHE A 57 6.35 -11.68 -14.62
CA PHE A 57 6.33 -12.17 -13.23
C PHE A 57 7.25 -13.38 -13.01
N GLN A 58 7.36 -14.27 -14.00
CA GLN A 58 8.30 -15.39 -13.94
C GLN A 58 9.76 -14.91 -13.95
N LYS A 59 10.13 -13.96 -14.83
CA LYS A 59 11.50 -13.41 -14.87
C LYS A 59 11.88 -12.73 -13.56
N GLU A 60 10.96 -11.99 -12.95
CA GLU A 60 11.19 -11.34 -11.66
C GLU A 60 11.36 -12.37 -10.55
N ALA A 61 10.57 -13.44 -10.55
CA ALA A 61 10.73 -14.54 -9.60
C ALA A 61 12.05 -15.31 -9.79
N ASP A 62 12.47 -15.56 -11.02
CA ASP A 62 13.74 -16.22 -11.33
C ASP A 62 14.94 -15.36 -10.91
N PHE A 63 14.87 -14.04 -11.14
CA PHE A 63 15.84 -13.09 -10.60
C PHE A 63 15.87 -13.15 -9.07
N ALA A 64 14.72 -13.03 -8.42
CA ALA A 64 14.63 -13.03 -6.97
C ALA A 64 15.14 -14.34 -6.35
N GLN A 65 14.84 -15.48 -6.97
CA GLN A 65 15.30 -16.80 -6.54
C GLN A 65 16.83 -16.90 -6.62
N ARG A 66 17.45 -16.46 -7.72
CA ARG A 66 18.92 -16.41 -7.82
C ARG A 66 19.55 -15.57 -6.73
N LYS A 67 18.97 -14.40 -6.44
CA LYS A 67 19.47 -13.50 -5.38
C LYS A 67 19.28 -14.10 -3.99
N LEU A 68 18.22 -14.86 -3.74
CA LEU A 68 18.08 -15.64 -2.50
C LEU A 68 19.16 -16.71 -2.38
N ASP A 69 19.51 -17.39 -3.48
CA ASP A 69 20.54 -18.42 -3.49
C ASP A 69 21.94 -17.85 -3.25
N GLU A 70 22.24 -16.67 -3.80
CA GLU A 70 23.45 -15.89 -3.50
C GLU A 70 23.47 -15.43 -2.03
N LEU A 71 22.36 -14.88 -1.52
CA LEU A 71 22.22 -14.42 -0.13
C LEU A 71 22.41 -15.53 0.91
N ARG A 72 22.08 -16.78 0.55
CA ARG A 72 22.30 -17.96 1.40
C ARG A 72 23.79 -18.28 1.58
N GLN A 73 24.65 -17.88 0.65
CA GLN A 73 26.10 -18.08 0.75
C GLN A 73 26.77 -17.07 1.68
N ILE A 74 26.06 -15.98 2.04
CA ILE A 74 26.58 -14.95 2.94
C ILE A 74 26.46 -15.41 4.40
N ASP A 75 27.59 -15.50 5.09
CA ASP A 75 27.65 -15.88 6.50
C ASP A 75 27.18 -14.72 7.40
N SER A 76 25.92 -14.80 7.84
CA SER A 76 25.29 -13.78 8.68
C SER A 76 26.03 -13.51 10.01
N THR A 77 26.78 -14.46 10.54
CA THR A 77 27.50 -14.29 11.82
C THR A 77 28.70 -13.34 11.72
N ARG A 78 29.14 -13.07 10.48
CA ARG A 78 30.24 -12.14 10.16
C ARG A 78 29.75 -10.72 9.85
N LEU A 79 28.44 -10.50 9.76
CA LEU A 79 27.85 -9.19 9.55
C LEU A 79 27.68 -8.43 10.87
N SER A 80 27.72 -7.09 10.77
CA SER A 80 27.25 -6.21 11.86
C SER A 80 25.75 -6.40 12.10
N GLU A 81 25.23 -5.90 13.21
CA GLU A 81 23.78 -5.91 13.48
C GLU A 81 22.99 -5.27 12.32
N SER A 82 23.43 -4.10 11.84
CA SER A 82 22.83 -3.45 10.68
C SER A 82 22.91 -4.31 9.41
N GLY A 83 24.03 -4.99 9.18
CA GLY A 83 24.17 -5.91 8.05
C GLY A 83 23.23 -7.11 8.14
N GLN A 84 23.05 -7.69 9.34
CA GLN A 84 22.09 -8.78 9.57
C GLN A 84 20.66 -8.32 9.30
N ILE A 85 20.29 -7.13 9.76
CA ILE A 85 18.99 -6.51 9.49
C ILE A 85 18.80 -6.32 7.99
N SER A 86 19.76 -5.69 7.29
CA SER A 86 19.70 -5.49 5.84
C SER A 86 19.56 -6.80 5.08
N ARG A 87 20.28 -7.85 5.51
CA ARG A 87 20.18 -9.19 4.93
C ARG A 87 18.79 -9.80 5.11
N GLU A 88 18.21 -9.75 6.31
CA GLU A 88 16.86 -10.29 6.53
C GLU A 88 15.77 -9.48 5.80
N LEU A 89 15.92 -8.15 5.70
CA LEU A 89 15.02 -7.31 4.90
C LEU A 89 15.09 -7.65 3.40
N LEU A 90 16.30 -7.80 2.85
CA LEU A 90 16.47 -8.20 1.45
C LEU A 90 15.86 -9.60 1.21
N LYS A 91 16.12 -10.55 2.11
CA LYS A 91 15.51 -11.90 2.05
C LYS A 91 13.98 -11.83 2.09
N PHE A 92 13.41 -11.00 2.94
CA PHE A 92 11.96 -10.79 3.03
C PHE A 92 11.38 -10.26 1.71
N GLN A 93 12.01 -9.24 1.11
CA GLN A 93 11.58 -8.69 -0.17
C GLN A 93 11.68 -9.70 -1.33
N LEU A 94 12.82 -10.38 -1.46
CA LEU A 94 13.03 -11.37 -2.51
C LEU A 94 12.08 -12.57 -2.38
N LYS A 95 11.86 -13.04 -1.15
CA LYS A 95 10.93 -14.13 -0.88
C LYS A 95 9.50 -13.77 -1.27
N GLU A 96 9.07 -12.54 -1.02
CA GLU A 96 7.76 -12.07 -1.46
C GLU A 96 7.60 -12.12 -2.97
N THR A 97 8.62 -11.69 -3.74
CA THR A 97 8.58 -11.78 -5.22
C THR A 97 8.43 -13.23 -5.69
N VAL A 98 9.16 -14.17 -5.08
CA VAL A 98 9.06 -15.60 -5.41
C VAL A 98 7.70 -16.16 -5.04
N ASP A 99 7.20 -15.88 -3.83
CA ASP A 99 5.91 -16.37 -3.34
C ASP A 99 4.75 -15.81 -4.17
N TYR A 100 4.80 -14.52 -4.53
CA TYR A 100 3.79 -13.86 -5.38
C TYR A 100 3.62 -14.57 -6.73
N ASN A 101 4.74 -14.99 -7.35
CA ASN A 101 4.71 -15.78 -8.58
C ASN A 101 4.26 -17.23 -8.33
N ARG A 102 4.78 -17.88 -7.28
CA ARG A 102 4.42 -19.27 -6.90
C ARG A 102 2.92 -19.45 -6.75
N TYR A 103 2.28 -18.53 -6.01
CA TYR A 103 0.84 -18.56 -5.79
C TYR A 103 0.04 -17.87 -6.91
N LYS A 104 0.72 -17.36 -7.95
CA LYS A 104 0.12 -16.71 -9.12
C LYS A 104 -0.80 -15.54 -8.76
N MET A 105 -0.44 -14.77 -7.74
CA MET A 105 -1.27 -13.67 -7.26
C MET A 105 -1.41 -12.54 -8.29
N TYR A 106 -0.53 -12.48 -9.29
CA TYR A 106 -0.69 -11.63 -10.48
C TYR A 106 -1.95 -11.92 -11.31
N LEU A 107 -2.59 -13.09 -11.13
CA LEU A 107 -3.86 -13.41 -11.79
C LEU A 107 -5.08 -12.72 -11.15
N ASN A 108 -4.91 -12.17 -9.95
CA ASN A 108 -5.97 -11.48 -9.20
C ASN A 108 -5.53 -10.07 -8.76
N PRO A 109 -5.31 -9.13 -9.70
CA PRO A 109 -4.84 -7.77 -9.42
C PRO A 109 -5.95 -6.84 -8.91
N ILE A 110 -6.96 -7.38 -8.22
CA ILE A 110 -8.17 -6.68 -7.78
C ILE A 110 -8.38 -6.94 -6.28
N LEU A 111 -8.72 -5.90 -5.52
CA LEU A 111 -9.14 -5.93 -4.12
C LEU A 111 -10.46 -5.14 -3.98
N SER A 112 -11.01 -5.07 -2.76
CA SER A 112 -12.23 -4.28 -2.49
C SER A 112 -12.01 -2.76 -2.60
N ASP A 113 -10.80 -2.27 -2.33
CA ASP A 113 -10.43 -0.86 -2.32
C ASP A 113 -9.24 -0.51 -3.23
N ALA A 114 -8.74 -1.49 -3.99
CA ALA A 114 -7.64 -1.32 -4.93
C ALA A 114 -7.83 -2.20 -6.17
N GLY A 115 -7.13 -1.87 -7.25
CA GLY A 115 -7.14 -2.68 -8.47
C GLY A 115 -6.40 -1.98 -9.59
N PHE A 116 -6.11 -2.71 -10.67
CA PHE A 116 -5.41 -2.16 -11.83
C PHE A 116 -6.08 -0.89 -12.38
N HIS A 117 -7.40 -0.91 -12.56
CA HIS A 117 -8.19 0.23 -13.05
C HIS A 117 -8.35 1.34 -11.99
N ALA A 118 -8.60 0.96 -10.73
CA ALA A 118 -8.75 1.88 -9.60
C ALA A 118 -7.43 2.59 -9.21
N SER A 119 -6.29 2.09 -9.69
CA SER A 119 -4.98 2.73 -9.48
C SER A 119 -4.73 3.89 -10.44
N LEU A 120 -5.39 3.94 -11.60
CA LEU A 120 -5.17 4.96 -12.63
C LEU A 120 -5.47 6.39 -12.14
N PRO A 121 -6.54 6.68 -11.37
CA PRO A 121 -6.77 8.03 -10.85
C PRO A 121 -5.62 8.58 -9.99
N TYR A 122 -4.81 7.71 -9.36
CA TYR A 122 -3.68 8.17 -8.55
C TYR A 122 -2.52 8.75 -9.35
N MET A 123 -2.44 8.58 -10.68
CA MET A 123 -1.45 9.30 -11.49
C MET A 123 -1.85 10.74 -11.82
N VAL A 124 -3.10 11.15 -11.56
CA VAL A 124 -3.56 12.51 -11.81
C VAL A 124 -2.95 13.46 -10.77
N ARG A 125 -2.08 14.36 -11.22
CA ARG A 125 -1.36 15.34 -10.37
C ARG A 125 -1.22 16.68 -11.11
N PRO A 126 -1.11 17.81 -10.40
CA PRO A 126 -0.77 19.09 -11.03
C PRO A 126 0.53 19.00 -11.84
N LEU A 127 0.53 19.57 -13.05
CA LEU A 127 1.69 19.58 -13.94
C LEU A 127 2.45 20.89 -13.77
N THR A 128 3.74 20.81 -13.48
CA THR A 128 4.57 21.99 -13.15
C THR A 128 5.52 22.41 -14.26
N ASN A 129 5.77 21.55 -15.24
CA ASN A 129 6.65 21.82 -16.38
C ASN A 129 6.31 20.93 -17.59
N TYR A 130 6.92 21.23 -18.74
CA TYR A 130 6.66 20.51 -20.00
C TYR A 130 7.09 19.03 -19.97
N GLN A 131 8.11 18.66 -19.20
CA GLN A 131 8.53 17.27 -19.09
C GLN A 131 7.46 16.41 -18.40
N GLN A 132 6.88 16.91 -17.31
CA GLN A 132 5.76 16.25 -16.61
C GLN A 132 4.52 16.12 -17.49
N VAL A 133 4.26 17.12 -18.35
CA VAL A 133 3.16 17.05 -19.34
C VAL A 133 3.34 15.86 -20.28
N LYS A 134 4.56 15.69 -20.84
CA LYS A 134 4.87 14.56 -21.73
C LYS A 134 4.77 13.22 -21.01
N GLU A 135 5.31 13.11 -19.79
CA GLU A 135 5.24 11.88 -19.00
C GLU A 135 3.80 11.48 -18.68
N TYR A 136 2.95 12.46 -18.37
CA TYR A 136 1.54 12.22 -18.12
C TYR A 136 0.80 11.78 -19.39
N LEU A 137 1.01 12.44 -20.53
CA LEU A 137 0.45 12.01 -21.82
C LEU A 137 0.90 10.59 -22.20
N ASN A 138 2.18 10.25 -21.98
CA ASN A 138 2.69 8.90 -22.22
C ASN A 138 1.97 7.85 -21.36
N LYS A 139 1.65 8.16 -20.09
CA LYS A 139 0.85 7.27 -19.24
C LYS A 139 -0.57 7.12 -19.76
N LEU A 140 -1.24 8.19 -20.17
CA LEU A 140 -2.59 8.11 -20.76
C LEU A 140 -2.59 7.25 -22.03
N ASN A 141 -1.58 7.41 -22.87
CA ASN A 141 -1.44 6.62 -24.11
C ASN A 141 -1.08 5.15 -23.86
N ALA A 142 -0.51 4.82 -22.69
CA ALA A 142 -0.21 3.44 -22.31
C ALA A 142 -1.41 2.68 -21.73
N ILE A 143 -2.52 3.35 -21.39
CA ILE A 143 -3.71 2.73 -20.76
C ILE A 143 -4.23 1.53 -21.57
N PRO A 144 -4.44 1.60 -22.90
CA PRO A 144 -5.03 0.48 -23.64
C PRO A 144 -4.25 -0.83 -23.48
N ARG A 145 -2.92 -0.76 -23.56
CA ARG A 145 -2.03 -1.92 -23.41
C ARG A 145 -2.00 -2.43 -21.97
N TYR A 146 -1.93 -1.53 -21.00
CA TYR A 146 -2.01 -1.85 -19.58
C TYR A 146 -3.32 -2.58 -19.20
N ILE A 147 -4.45 -2.12 -19.73
CA ILE A 147 -5.75 -2.76 -19.52
C ILE A 147 -5.79 -4.13 -20.19
N ASP A 148 -5.33 -4.25 -21.43
CA ASP A 148 -5.33 -5.52 -22.16
C ASP A 148 -4.56 -6.62 -21.44
N GLU A 149 -3.32 -6.31 -21.02
CA GLU A 149 -2.46 -7.21 -20.23
C GLU A 149 -3.18 -7.69 -18.95
N ASN A 150 -3.77 -6.79 -18.17
CA ASN A 150 -4.49 -7.15 -16.94
C ASN A 150 -5.74 -7.99 -17.21
N LEU A 151 -6.54 -7.66 -18.22
CA LEU A 151 -7.73 -8.45 -18.57
C LEU A 151 -7.38 -9.87 -18.99
N VAL A 152 -6.26 -10.08 -19.66
CA VAL A 152 -5.74 -11.42 -20.00
C VAL A 152 -5.43 -12.22 -18.74
N LEU A 153 -4.68 -11.63 -17.79
CA LEU A 153 -4.36 -12.29 -16.52
C LEU A 153 -5.62 -12.60 -15.71
N ILE A 154 -6.55 -11.67 -15.61
CA ILE A 154 -7.80 -11.86 -14.86
C ILE A 154 -8.64 -13.00 -15.46
N ARG A 155 -8.77 -13.08 -16.79
CA ARG A 155 -9.46 -14.20 -17.44
C ARG A 155 -8.80 -15.54 -17.11
N LYS A 156 -7.48 -15.57 -17.03
CA LYS A 156 -6.73 -16.77 -16.63
C LYS A 156 -6.94 -17.08 -15.14
N GLY A 157 -7.00 -16.08 -14.28
CA GLY A 157 -7.35 -16.21 -12.87
C GLY A 157 -8.71 -16.87 -12.65
N LEU A 158 -9.75 -16.38 -13.35
CA LEU A 158 -11.09 -16.98 -13.31
C LEU A 158 -11.06 -18.48 -13.68
N LYS A 159 -10.35 -18.84 -14.76
CA LYS A 159 -10.20 -20.25 -15.19
C LYS A 159 -9.45 -21.11 -14.17
N GLN A 160 -8.56 -20.53 -13.38
CA GLN A 160 -7.78 -21.22 -12.35
C GLN A 160 -8.39 -21.12 -10.95
N GLY A 161 -9.58 -20.52 -10.80
CA GLY A 161 -10.19 -20.31 -9.48
C GLY A 161 -9.46 -19.26 -8.61
N VAL A 162 -8.55 -18.47 -9.20
CA VAL A 162 -7.83 -17.38 -8.52
C VAL A 162 -8.56 -16.07 -8.78
N SER A 163 -9.50 -15.73 -7.90
CA SER A 163 -10.38 -14.57 -8.04
C SER A 163 -10.88 -14.04 -6.69
N GLN A 164 -11.45 -12.83 -6.66
CA GLN A 164 -12.08 -12.28 -5.47
C GLN A 164 -13.46 -12.89 -5.22
N PRO A 165 -13.94 -12.94 -3.97
CA PRO A 165 -15.26 -13.46 -3.67
C PRO A 165 -16.35 -12.49 -4.16
N GLN A 166 -17.41 -12.98 -4.79
CA GLN A 166 -18.45 -12.15 -5.41
C GLN A 166 -19.07 -11.12 -4.45
N VAL A 167 -19.13 -11.45 -3.16
CA VAL A 167 -19.74 -10.62 -2.11
C VAL A 167 -19.13 -9.23 -1.97
N ILE A 168 -17.85 -9.04 -2.34
CA ILE A 168 -17.18 -7.73 -2.18
C ILE A 168 -17.50 -6.73 -3.30
N PHE A 169 -18.22 -7.15 -4.35
CA PHE A 169 -18.44 -6.33 -5.54
C PHE A 169 -19.69 -5.45 -5.49
N LYS A 170 -20.44 -5.44 -4.39
CA LYS A 170 -21.58 -4.53 -4.21
C LYS A 170 -21.09 -3.07 -4.20
N GLY A 171 -21.50 -2.26 -5.18
CA GLY A 171 -21.09 -0.86 -5.31
C GLY A 171 -19.75 -0.66 -6.02
N TYR A 172 -19.15 -1.73 -6.52
CA TYR A 172 -17.87 -1.71 -7.22
C TYR A 172 -17.96 -1.02 -8.58
N GLU A 173 -19.15 -0.93 -9.16
CA GLU A 173 -19.43 -0.25 -10.42
C GLU A 173 -19.00 1.22 -10.43
N SER A 174 -19.06 1.87 -9.26
CA SER A 174 -18.58 3.24 -9.09
C SER A 174 -17.10 3.43 -9.42
N THR A 175 -16.29 2.37 -9.35
CA THR A 175 -14.84 2.41 -9.66
C THR A 175 -14.53 2.55 -11.15
N TYR A 176 -15.49 2.26 -12.03
CA TYR A 176 -15.34 2.47 -13.47
C TYR A 176 -16.35 3.46 -14.04
N ASP A 177 -17.59 3.52 -13.55
CA ASP A 177 -18.64 4.39 -14.10
C ASP A 177 -18.30 5.88 -13.96
N THR A 178 -17.64 6.27 -12.86
CA THR A 178 -17.19 7.65 -12.61
C THR A 178 -16.21 8.18 -13.67
N HIS A 179 -15.57 7.29 -14.43
CA HIS A 179 -14.59 7.64 -15.46
C HIS A 179 -15.14 7.54 -16.89
N ILE A 180 -16.42 7.15 -17.03
CA ILE A 180 -17.12 7.11 -18.30
C ILE A 180 -17.89 8.43 -18.45
N VAL A 181 -17.30 9.35 -19.20
CA VAL A 181 -17.85 10.69 -19.45
C VAL A 181 -18.17 10.88 -20.94
N ASP A 182 -19.17 11.70 -21.26
CA ASP A 182 -19.51 12.03 -22.65
C ASP A 182 -18.57 13.10 -23.23
N ASP A 183 -18.14 14.05 -22.39
CA ASP A 183 -17.21 15.12 -22.76
C ASP A 183 -15.84 14.89 -22.10
N TYR A 184 -14.77 14.92 -22.89
CA TYR A 184 -13.40 14.77 -22.39
C TYR A 184 -13.04 15.81 -21.32
N ARG A 185 -13.67 16.99 -21.36
CA ARG A 185 -13.46 18.08 -20.40
C ARG A 185 -13.96 17.74 -19.00
N ASP A 186 -14.91 16.82 -18.88
CA ASP A 186 -15.44 16.35 -17.60
C ASP A 186 -14.62 15.20 -17.01
N SER A 187 -13.70 14.62 -17.78
CA SER A 187 -12.82 13.55 -17.31
C SER A 187 -11.90 14.04 -16.19
N PHE A 188 -11.84 13.28 -15.11
CA PHE A 188 -10.86 13.51 -14.04
C PHE A 188 -9.41 13.48 -14.56
N PHE A 189 -9.14 12.64 -15.57
CA PHE A 189 -7.84 12.53 -16.23
C PHE A 189 -7.49 13.75 -17.10
N TYR A 190 -8.48 14.59 -17.44
CA TYR A 190 -8.24 15.84 -18.16
C TYR A 190 -7.90 17.00 -17.22
N THR A 191 -8.21 16.88 -15.92
CA THR A 191 -8.09 17.99 -14.95
C THR A 191 -6.72 18.66 -14.91
N PRO A 192 -5.57 17.98 -15.04
CA PRO A 192 -4.27 18.66 -15.00
C PRO A 192 -4.04 19.61 -16.20
N PHE A 193 -4.65 19.33 -17.35
CA PHE A 193 -4.50 20.17 -18.55
C PHE A 193 -5.33 21.45 -18.50
N LYS A 194 -6.30 21.55 -17.56
CA LYS A 194 -7.04 22.79 -17.32
C LYS A 194 -6.17 23.91 -16.74
N ASN A 195 -5.06 23.55 -16.09
CA ASN A 195 -4.13 24.47 -15.44
C ASN A 195 -2.68 24.18 -15.87
N LEU A 196 -2.39 24.34 -17.17
CA LEU A 196 -1.03 24.13 -17.71
C LEU A 196 -0.03 25.17 -17.18
N PRO A 197 1.24 24.78 -16.96
CA PRO A 197 2.24 25.68 -16.40
C PRO A 197 2.51 26.89 -17.30
N ASN A 198 2.71 28.07 -16.71
CA ASN A 198 2.98 29.31 -17.45
C ASN A 198 4.30 29.29 -18.26
N SER A 199 5.18 28.33 -17.98
CA SER A 199 6.45 28.14 -18.70
C SER A 199 6.32 27.55 -20.11
N LEU A 200 5.15 27.00 -20.49
CA LEU A 200 4.93 26.49 -21.85
C LEU A 200 4.75 27.63 -22.87
N SER A 201 5.31 27.47 -24.06
CA SER A 201 5.01 28.35 -25.21
C SER A 201 3.57 28.17 -25.68
N ALA A 202 3.03 29.13 -26.44
CA ALA A 202 1.70 29.03 -27.03
C ALA A 202 1.57 27.76 -27.91
N GLN A 203 2.55 27.52 -28.78
CA GLN A 203 2.59 26.32 -29.62
C GLN A 203 2.60 25.02 -28.80
N GLN A 204 3.36 24.97 -27.71
CA GLN A 204 3.36 23.80 -26.81
C GLN A 204 1.99 23.59 -26.17
N ARG A 205 1.32 24.66 -25.72
CA ARG A 205 -0.02 24.56 -25.12
C ARG A 205 -1.03 23.99 -26.12
N ASP A 206 -1.04 24.53 -27.34
CA ASP A 206 -1.98 24.10 -28.37
C ASP A 206 -1.78 22.61 -28.70
N SER A 207 -0.53 22.19 -28.94
CA SER A 207 -0.21 20.77 -29.19
C SER A 207 -0.58 19.86 -28.00
N VAL A 208 -0.32 20.30 -26.77
CA VAL A 208 -0.65 19.53 -25.56
C VAL A 208 -2.16 19.37 -25.38
N LEU A 209 -2.95 20.42 -25.62
CA LEU A 209 -4.39 20.37 -25.46
C LEU A 209 -5.06 19.46 -26.49
N VAL A 210 -4.55 19.44 -27.73
CA VAL A 210 -4.98 18.49 -28.77
C VAL A 210 -4.65 17.06 -28.35
N ALA A 211 -3.39 16.80 -27.97
CA ALA A 211 -2.96 15.46 -27.54
C ALA A 211 -3.75 14.98 -26.30
N ALA A 212 -4.01 15.87 -25.34
CA ALA A 212 -4.77 15.55 -24.14
C ALA A 212 -6.23 15.18 -24.46
N LYS A 213 -6.88 15.89 -25.37
CA LYS A 213 -8.22 15.56 -25.86
C LYS A 213 -8.22 14.16 -26.49
N GLU A 214 -7.31 13.91 -27.43
CA GLU A 214 -7.21 12.62 -28.12
C GLU A 214 -6.91 11.47 -27.15
N SER A 215 -6.00 11.66 -26.19
CA SER A 215 -5.70 10.65 -25.17
C SER A 215 -6.94 10.30 -24.33
N VAL A 216 -7.74 11.29 -23.93
CA VAL A 216 -8.94 11.02 -23.13
C VAL A 216 -10.02 10.33 -23.95
N GLU A 217 -10.33 10.86 -25.15
CA GLU A 217 -11.38 10.35 -26.03
C GLU A 217 -11.08 8.95 -26.56
N ASN A 218 -9.81 8.65 -26.87
CA ASN A 218 -9.42 7.39 -27.51
C ASN A 218 -8.85 6.35 -26.53
N ASN A 219 -8.14 6.78 -25.48
CA ASN A 219 -7.37 5.87 -24.61
C ASN A 219 -7.91 5.73 -23.19
N VAL A 220 -8.62 6.73 -22.66
CA VAL A 220 -9.13 6.68 -21.28
C VAL A 220 -10.58 6.17 -21.25
N THR A 221 -11.52 6.98 -21.74
CA THR A 221 -12.96 6.71 -21.61
C THR A 221 -13.37 5.38 -22.27
N PRO A 222 -12.91 5.03 -23.49
CA PRO A 222 -13.23 3.74 -24.09
C PRO A 222 -12.71 2.55 -23.29
N GLN A 223 -11.54 2.68 -22.65
CA GLN A 223 -10.98 1.59 -21.83
C GLN A 223 -11.78 1.40 -20.55
N PHE A 224 -12.28 2.46 -19.91
CA PHE A 224 -13.21 2.32 -18.79
C PHE A 224 -14.55 1.68 -19.20
N LYS A 225 -15.08 1.97 -20.39
CA LYS A 225 -16.23 1.24 -20.95
C LYS A 225 -15.92 -0.25 -21.14
N ARG A 226 -14.72 -0.57 -21.66
CA ARG A 226 -14.26 -1.96 -21.85
C ARG A 226 -14.09 -2.70 -20.51
N ILE A 227 -13.60 -2.01 -19.47
CA ILE A 227 -13.51 -2.51 -18.09
C ILE A 227 -14.91 -2.79 -17.54
N LYS A 228 -15.85 -1.84 -17.65
CA LYS A 228 -17.25 -2.04 -17.25
C LYS A 228 -17.84 -3.30 -17.87
N THR A 229 -17.79 -3.41 -19.19
CA THR A 229 -18.29 -4.61 -19.90
C THR A 229 -17.63 -5.87 -19.39
N PHE A 230 -16.30 -5.89 -19.27
CA PHE A 230 -15.58 -7.06 -18.77
C PHE A 230 -16.02 -7.46 -17.36
N PHE A 231 -16.13 -6.52 -16.44
CA PHE A 231 -16.56 -6.82 -15.08
C PHE A 231 -17.99 -7.36 -15.05
N GLU A 232 -18.93 -6.67 -15.69
CA GLU A 232 -20.35 -7.00 -15.66
C GLU A 232 -20.66 -8.32 -16.38
N THR A 233 -19.99 -8.62 -17.50
CA THR A 233 -20.35 -9.77 -18.34
C THR A 233 -19.40 -10.96 -18.22
N VAL A 234 -18.21 -10.79 -17.65
CA VAL A 234 -17.21 -11.87 -17.56
C VAL A 234 -16.78 -12.12 -16.12
N TYR A 235 -16.31 -11.09 -15.42
CA TYR A 235 -15.72 -11.27 -14.09
C TYR A 235 -16.77 -11.60 -13.04
N LEU A 236 -17.79 -10.75 -12.86
CA LEU A 236 -18.80 -10.92 -11.82
C LEU A 236 -19.59 -12.24 -11.95
N PRO A 237 -19.96 -12.70 -13.17
CA PRO A 237 -20.59 -14.02 -13.33
C PRO A 237 -19.63 -15.20 -13.14
N GLY A 238 -18.33 -15.01 -13.39
CA GLY A 238 -17.32 -16.07 -13.35
C GLY A 238 -16.52 -16.17 -12.05
N THR A 239 -16.65 -15.18 -11.16
CA THR A 239 -15.89 -15.11 -9.91
C THR A 239 -16.49 -16.02 -8.84
N ARG A 240 -15.65 -16.45 -7.89
CA ARG A 240 -16.05 -17.42 -6.85
C ARG A 240 -17.10 -16.85 -5.89
N THR A 241 -17.98 -17.71 -5.37
CA THR A 241 -18.92 -17.39 -4.28
C THR A 241 -18.42 -17.77 -2.90
N SER A 242 -17.42 -18.66 -2.82
CA SER A 242 -16.66 -18.93 -1.59
C SER A 242 -16.08 -17.64 -1.03
N ILE A 243 -15.81 -17.58 0.28
CA ILE A 243 -15.38 -16.36 0.95
C ILE A 243 -13.88 -16.43 1.26
N GLY A 244 -13.45 -17.52 1.90
CA GLY A 244 -12.07 -17.69 2.35
C GLY A 244 -11.11 -17.91 1.19
N VAL A 245 -9.90 -17.37 1.28
CA VAL A 245 -8.84 -17.70 0.31
C VAL A 245 -8.39 -19.15 0.45
N SER A 246 -8.59 -19.77 1.62
CA SER A 246 -8.36 -21.20 1.84
C SER A 246 -9.18 -22.11 0.90
N GLU A 247 -10.26 -21.59 0.32
CA GLU A 247 -11.13 -22.30 -0.61
C GLU A 247 -10.66 -22.18 -2.07
N THR A 248 -9.53 -21.52 -2.35
CA THR A 248 -8.89 -21.48 -3.68
C THR A 248 -7.82 -22.57 -3.82
N PRO A 249 -7.35 -22.90 -5.04
CA PRO A 249 -6.18 -23.77 -5.20
C PRO A 249 -4.98 -23.24 -4.41
N ASP A 250 -4.30 -24.13 -3.68
CA ASP A 250 -3.23 -23.80 -2.73
C ASP A 250 -3.61 -22.75 -1.66
N GLY A 251 -4.91 -22.56 -1.42
CA GLY A 251 -5.44 -21.49 -0.58
C GLY A 251 -4.95 -21.54 0.86
N SER A 252 -4.93 -22.72 1.48
CA SER A 252 -4.50 -22.89 2.87
C SER A 252 -3.00 -22.62 3.04
N THR A 253 -2.17 -23.06 2.09
CA THR A 253 -0.72 -22.80 2.13
C THR A 253 -0.41 -21.35 1.82
N TYR A 254 -1.16 -20.72 0.90
CA TYR A 254 -1.11 -19.28 0.67
C TYR A 254 -1.54 -18.48 1.91
N TYR A 255 -2.61 -18.89 2.59
CA TYR A 255 -3.08 -18.21 3.79
C TYR A 255 -2.03 -18.24 4.91
N GLN A 256 -1.42 -19.40 5.15
CA GLN A 256 -0.31 -19.51 6.10
C GLN A 256 0.89 -18.65 5.67
N ASN A 257 1.23 -18.64 4.37
CA ASN A 257 2.29 -17.78 3.87
C ASN A 257 1.99 -16.27 4.06
N ARG A 258 0.72 -15.85 3.97
CA ARG A 258 0.31 -14.47 4.29
C ARG A 258 0.36 -14.19 5.79
N ILE A 259 0.03 -15.16 6.65
CA ILE A 259 0.26 -15.05 8.10
C ILE A 259 1.74 -14.79 8.36
N ASP A 260 2.63 -15.62 7.80
CA ASP A 260 4.07 -15.48 8.01
C ASP A 260 4.58 -14.12 7.51
N TYR A 261 4.08 -13.66 6.35
CA TYR A 261 4.44 -12.37 5.77
C TYR A 261 4.00 -11.19 6.63
N TYR A 262 2.72 -11.11 7.01
CA TYR A 262 2.16 -9.95 7.72
C TYR A 262 2.51 -9.92 9.20
N THR A 263 2.71 -11.08 9.83
CA THR A 263 3.17 -11.15 11.23
C THR A 263 4.70 -11.11 11.33
N THR A 264 5.41 -11.25 10.21
CA THR A 264 6.87 -11.44 10.15
C THR A 264 7.36 -12.61 11.03
N SER A 265 6.50 -13.60 11.27
CA SER A 265 6.73 -14.70 12.20
C SER A 265 6.21 -16.02 11.63
N MET A 266 7.04 -17.06 11.69
CA MET A 266 6.64 -18.44 11.37
C MET A 266 6.19 -19.22 12.61
N ALA A 267 6.05 -18.55 13.77
CA ALA A 267 5.70 -19.19 15.03
C ALA A 267 4.20 -19.44 15.20
N TYR A 268 3.37 -18.88 14.32
CA TYR A 268 1.92 -18.90 14.46
C TYR A 268 1.25 -19.60 13.30
N THR A 269 0.39 -20.56 13.61
CA THR A 269 -0.58 -21.08 12.65
C THR A 269 -1.84 -20.21 12.60
N ALA A 270 -2.68 -20.42 11.59
CA ALA A 270 -4.02 -19.82 11.53
C ALA A 270 -4.86 -20.12 12.78
N GLU A 271 -4.76 -21.33 13.33
CA GLU A 271 -5.49 -21.75 14.53
C GLU A 271 -4.97 -21.05 15.78
N ASP A 272 -3.64 -20.91 15.92
CA ASP A 272 -3.04 -20.17 17.05
C ASP A 272 -3.55 -18.73 17.09
N ILE A 273 -3.55 -18.06 15.93
CA ILE A 273 -4.06 -16.68 15.81
C ILE A 273 -5.56 -16.61 16.13
N HIS A 274 -6.34 -17.59 15.66
CA HIS A 274 -7.77 -17.65 15.96
C HIS A 274 -8.02 -17.75 17.48
N GLN A 275 -7.31 -18.65 18.16
CA GLN A 275 -7.45 -18.85 19.59
C GLN A 275 -6.96 -17.64 20.40
N ILE A 276 -5.85 -17.01 20.00
CA ILE A 276 -5.39 -15.74 20.58
C ILE A 276 -6.48 -14.67 20.43
N GLY A 277 -7.09 -14.56 19.25
CA GLY A 277 -8.18 -13.62 18.99
C GLY A 277 -9.40 -13.86 19.88
N LEU A 278 -9.83 -15.11 20.06
CA LEU A 278 -10.94 -15.45 20.96
C LEU A 278 -10.65 -15.06 22.41
N ASN A 279 -9.42 -15.32 22.88
CA ASN A 279 -8.99 -14.96 24.22
C ASN A 279 -8.96 -13.43 24.41
N GLU A 280 -8.44 -12.68 23.44
CA GLU A 280 -8.40 -11.22 23.49
C GLU A 280 -9.80 -10.60 23.40
N VAL A 281 -10.71 -11.16 22.59
CA VAL A 281 -12.12 -10.74 22.57
C VAL A 281 -12.75 -10.91 23.95
N ALA A 282 -12.51 -12.03 24.63
CA ALA A 282 -13.03 -12.27 25.98
C ALA A 282 -12.43 -11.28 26.99
N ARG A 283 -11.11 -11.08 26.97
CA ARG A 283 -10.40 -10.14 27.86
C ARG A 283 -10.91 -8.70 27.69
N ILE A 284 -10.96 -8.20 26.45
CA ILE A 284 -11.40 -6.84 26.15
C ILE A 284 -12.88 -6.65 26.51
N LYS A 285 -13.75 -7.65 26.26
CA LYS A 285 -15.16 -7.58 26.68
C LYS A 285 -15.30 -7.46 28.20
N ALA A 286 -14.49 -8.17 28.97
CA ALA A 286 -14.52 -8.07 30.43
C ALA A 286 -14.06 -6.68 30.92
N GLU A 287 -13.04 -6.09 30.29
CA GLU A 287 -12.61 -4.72 30.58
C GLU A 287 -13.69 -3.70 30.22
N MET A 288 -14.33 -3.84 29.05
CA MET A 288 -15.47 -3.01 28.66
C MET A 288 -16.62 -3.12 29.67
N GLN A 289 -16.94 -4.33 30.15
CA GLN A 289 -17.99 -4.51 31.16
C GLN A 289 -17.64 -3.79 32.47
N SER A 290 -16.39 -3.87 32.91
CA SER A 290 -15.91 -3.16 34.11
C SER A 290 -16.09 -1.64 33.97
N VAL A 291 -15.85 -1.09 32.77
CA VAL A 291 -16.11 0.32 32.48
C VAL A 291 -17.60 0.63 32.51
N ILE A 292 -18.45 -0.19 31.88
CA ILE A 292 -19.92 -0.04 31.88
C ILE A 292 -20.46 0.02 33.31
N ASP A 293 -19.98 -0.87 34.17
CA ASP A 293 -20.36 -0.92 35.58
C ASP A 293 -19.88 0.34 36.32
N SER A 294 -18.66 0.80 36.04
CA SER A 294 -18.06 1.98 36.69
C SER A 294 -18.80 3.29 36.38
N VAL A 295 -19.36 3.42 35.18
CA VAL A 295 -20.16 4.59 34.76
C VAL A 295 -21.63 4.48 35.17
N GLY A 296 -22.01 3.38 35.84
CA GLY A 296 -23.35 3.19 36.39
C GLY A 296 -24.45 3.03 35.34
N PHE A 297 -24.11 2.63 34.11
CA PHE A 297 -25.07 2.46 33.03
C PHE A 297 -26.10 1.37 33.40
N LYS A 298 -27.37 1.61 33.07
CA LYS A 298 -28.47 0.68 33.34
C LYS A 298 -28.91 0.05 32.03
N GLY A 299 -28.75 -1.27 31.92
CA GLY A 299 -29.10 -2.03 30.72
C GLY A 299 -28.11 -3.15 30.47
N SER A 300 -28.29 -3.84 29.34
CA SER A 300 -27.35 -4.84 28.86
C SER A 300 -26.12 -4.21 28.19
N PHE A 301 -25.08 -5.02 27.97
CA PHE A 301 -23.94 -4.63 27.13
C PHE A 301 -24.37 -4.18 25.73
N ALA A 302 -25.38 -4.83 25.14
CA ALA A 302 -25.91 -4.46 23.83
C ALA A 302 -26.60 -3.09 23.88
N ASP A 303 -27.34 -2.79 24.95
CA ASP A 303 -27.96 -1.48 25.16
C ASP A 303 -26.90 -0.39 25.29
N PHE A 304 -25.78 -0.68 25.97
CA PHE A 304 -24.66 0.26 26.06
C PHE A 304 -24.03 0.53 24.70
N LEU A 305 -23.80 -0.50 23.89
CA LEU A 305 -23.31 -0.31 22.51
C LEU A 305 -24.29 0.48 21.66
N GLN A 306 -25.60 0.26 21.82
CA GLN A 306 -26.63 1.00 21.11
C GLN A 306 -26.65 2.47 21.54
N PHE A 307 -26.52 2.74 22.84
CA PHE A 307 -26.37 4.07 23.40
C PHE A 307 -25.16 4.81 22.79
N LEU A 308 -23.99 4.18 22.77
CA LEU A 308 -22.79 4.75 22.14
C LEU A 308 -23.00 5.08 20.64
N ARG A 309 -23.75 4.24 19.92
CA ARG A 309 -24.02 4.41 18.48
C ARG A 309 -25.11 5.43 18.14
N THR A 310 -25.92 5.86 19.10
CA THR A 310 -27.13 6.66 18.80
C THR A 310 -27.26 7.94 19.60
N ASP A 311 -26.62 8.03 20.77
CA ASP A 311 -26.68 9.25 21.55
C ASP A 311 -25.88 10.37 20.87
N LYS A 312 -26.56 11.49 20.64
CA LYS A 312 -26.01 12.67 19.94
C LYS A 312 -24.80 13.28 20.67
N GLN A 313 -24.61 13.02 21.96
CA GLN A 313 -23.45 13.50 22.72
C GLN A 313 -22.12 12.99 22.15
N PHE A 314 -22.14 11.83 21.47
CA PHE A 314 -20.95 11.23 20.90
C PHE A 314 -20.64 11.71 19.48
N TYR A 315 -21.37 12.68 18.93
CA TYR A 315 -21.20 13.09 17.53
C TYR A 315 -21.02 14.60 17.39
N ALA A 316 -20.10 15.00 16.51
CA ALA A 316 -19.98 16.39 16.10
C ALA A 316 -21.20 16.82 15.29
N LYS A 317 -21.64 18.07 15.48
CA LYS A 317 -22.77 18.70 14.78
C LYS A 317 -22.38 19.23 13.40
N SER A 318 -21.08 19.36 13.12
CA SER A 318 -20.58 19.85 11.83
C SER A 318 -19.21 19.27 11.47
N PRO A 319 -18.84 19.26 10.17
CA PRO A 319 -17.49 18.93 9.72
C PRO A 319 -16.40 19.75 10.41
N ARG A 320 -16.68 21.04 10.64
CA ARG A 320 -15.76 21.96 11.29
C ARG A 320 -15.52 21.57 12.74
N GLU A 321 -16.57 21.23 13.47
CA GLU A 321 -16.46 20.79 14.87
C GLU A 321 -15.66 19.49 14.98
N LEU A 322 -15.93 18.51 14.11
CA LEU A 322 -15.16 17.26 14.09
C LEU A 322 -13.65 17.51 13.87
N LEU A 323 -13.32 18.37 12.91
CA LEU A 323 -11.92 18.76 12.65
C LEU A 323 -11.30 19.54 13.80
N MET A 324 -12.05 20.41 14.48
CA MET A 324 -11.55 21.16 15.63
C MET A 324 -11.23 20.23 16.79
N ILE A 325 -12.09 19.26 17.09
CA ILE A 325 -11.85 18.26 18.14
C ILE A 325 -10.62 17.41 17.80
N ALA A 326 -10.50 16.94 16.56
CA ALA A 326 -9.33 16.18 16.14
C ALA A 326 -8.02 17.01 16.23
N ARG A 327 -8.06 18.30 15.91
CA ARG A 327 -6.91 19.22 16.05
C ARG A 327 -6.53 19.46 17.50
N ASP A 328 -7.53 19.61 18.37
CA ASP A 328 -7.31 19.77 19.81
C ASP A 328 -6.63 18.52 20.39
N ILE A 329 -7.14 17.32 20.07
CA ILE A 329 -6.52 16.07 20.55
C ILE A 329 -5.08 15.95 20.04
N ALA A 330 -4.83 16.17 18.74
CA ALA A 330 -3.49 16.16 18.18
C ALA A 330 -2.53 17.11 18.93
N LYS A 331 -2.99 18.32 19.28
CA LYS A 331 -2.17 19.27 20.02
C LYS A 331 -1.91 18.85 21.48
N ARG A 332 -2.89 18.21 22.13
CA ARG A 332 -2.71 17.64 23.47
C ARG A 332 -1.71 16.48 23.44
N ILE A 333 -1.75 15.64 22.41
CA ILE A 333 -0.77 14.57 22.18
C ILE A 333 0.64 15.14 22.07
N ASP A 334 0.85 16.17 21.23
CA ASP A 334 2.16 16.81 21.05
C ASP A 334 2.82 17.21 22.39
N ALA A 335 2.02 17.70 23.36
CA ALA A 335 2.51 18.09 24.66
C ALA A 335 2.89 16.89 25.56
N GLN A 336 2.32 15.72 25.32
CA GLN A 336 2.65 14.49 26.06
C GLN A 336 3.84 13.74 25.46
N LEU A 337 4.10 13.86 24.14
CA LEU A 337 5.17 13.10 23.47
C LEU A 337 6.55 13.18 24.14
N PRO A 338 7.05 14.37 24.57
CA PRO A 338 8.36 14.46 25.22
C PRO A 338 8.47 13.66 26.53
N ARG A 339 7.36 13.30 27.17
CA ARG A 339 7.35 12.50 28.40
C ARG A 339 7.66 11.03 28.13
N PHE A 340 7.36 10.53 26.93
CA PHE A 340 7.46 9.11 26.58
C PHE A 340 8.59 8.82 25.57
N PHE A 341 9.00 9.82 24.77
CA PHE A 341 9.96 9.63 23.69
C PHE A 341 11.19 10.54 23.83
N LYS A 342 12.38 9.94 23.76
CA LYS A 342 13.67 10.66 23.78
C LYS A 342 13.97 11.35 22.45
N LEU A 343 13.43 10.86 21.35
CA LEU A 343 13.64 11.36 19.99
C LEU A 343 12.28 11.69 19.38
N LEU A 344 12.12 12.94 18.93
CA LEU A 344 10.90 13.43 18.32
C LEU A 344 11.16 13.79 16.85
N PRO A 345 10.27 13.39 15.92
CA PRO A 345 10.35 13.82 14.53
C PRO A 345 10.27 15.36 14.42
N ARG A 346 11.14 15.96 13.59
CA ARG A 346 11.10 17.40 13.30
C ARG A 346 10.06 17.79 12.27
N LYS A 347 9.67 16.85 11.40
CA LYS A 347 8.66 17.10 10.37
C LYS A 347 7.29 17.24 11.04
N PRO A 348 6.58 18.37 10.88
CA PRO A 348 5.27 18.54 11.49
C PRO A 348 4.21 17.72 10.77
N TYR A 349 3.09 17.51 11.46
CA TYR A 349 1.85 17.02 10.86
C TYR A 349 0.68 17.95 11.18
N GLY A 350 -0.32 17.99 10.30
CA GLY A 350 -1.56 18.72 10.50
C GLY A 350 -2.78 17.81 10.55
N VAL A 351 -3.96 18.40 10.73
CA VAL A 351 -5.25 17.70 10.58
C VAL A 351 -6.08 18.37 9.49
N ALA A 352 -6.49 17.59 8.51
CA ALA A 352 -7.23 18.05 7.33
C ALA A 352 -8.44 17.15 7.04
N PRO A 353 -9.48 17.65 6.34
CA PRO A 353 -10.53 16.79 5.85
C PRO A 353 -10.01 15.87 4.74
N VAL A 354 -10.59 14.66 4.63
CA VAL A 354 -10.45 13.85 3.42
C VAL A 354 -11.00 14.64 2.22
N PRO A 355 -10.31 14.67 1.06
CA PRO A 355 -10.81 15.31 -0.15
C PRO A 355 -12.22 14.81 -0.55
N THR A 356 -13.11 15.73 -0.92
CA THR A 356 -14.53 15.43 -1.20
C THR A 356 -14.73 14.40 -2.30
N SER A 357 -13.83 14.34 -3.29
CA SER A 357 -13.89 13.39 -4.40
C SER A 357 -13.72 11.93 -3.99
N ILE A 358 -13.07 11.65 -2.85
CA ILE A 358 -12.84 10.29 -2.35
C ILE A 358 -13.57 10.00 -1.04
N ALA A 359 -14.00 11.04 -0.31
CA ALA A 359 -14.58 10.93 1.03
C ALA A 359 -15.75 9.93 1.19
N PRO A 360 -16.69 9.79 0.22
CA PRO A 360 -17.80 8.84 0.35
C PRO A 360 -17.37 7.37 0.44
N LYS A 361 -16.20 7.03 -0.10
CA LYS A 361 -15.65 5.67 -0.12
C LYS A 361 -14.38 5.53 0.74
N TYR A 362 -13.96 6.60 1.40
CA TYR A 362 -12.78 6.62 2.25
C TYR A 362 -13.09 6.12 3.66
N THR A 363 -12.08 5.63 4.38
CA THR A 363 -12.20 5.22 5.79
C THR A 363 -12.54 6.40 6.71
N GLY A 364 -12.72 6.15 8.02
CA GLY A 364 -12.98 7.21 9.01
C GLY A 364 -11.85 8.26 9.11
N GLY A 365 -10.62 7.85 8.82
CA GLY A 365 -9.44 8.71 8.74
C GLY A 365 -8.17 7.91 8.50
N ARG A 366 -7.09 8.59 8.13
CA ARG A 366 -5.76 7.99 7.93
C ARG A 366 -4.66 9.04 8.04
N TYR A 367 -3.47 8.65 8.49
CA TYR A 367 -2.27 9.46 8.30
C TYR A 367 -1.79 9.40 6.85
N ILE A 368 -1.52 10.57 6.27
CA ILE A 368 -0.97 10.76 4.94
C ILE A 368 0.43 11.33 5.08
N GLU A 369 1.38 10.58 4.56
CA GLU A 369 2.78 11.00 4.52
C GLU A 369 2.98 12.22 3.63
N SER A 370 4.00 13.01 3.96
CA SER A 370 4.43 14.12 3.14
C SER A 370 4.94 13.64 1.78
N ALA A 371 4.47 14.23 0.69
CA ALA A 371 4.97 13.90 -0.65
C ALA A 371 6.39 14.43 -0.92
N ARG A 372 6.84 15.44 -0.17
CA ARG A 372 8.15 16.08 -0.29
C ARG A 372 8.74 16.38 1.08
N SER A 373 10.03 16.64 1.14
CA SER A 373 10.71 17.04 2.38
C SER A 373 10.18 18.36 2.97
N THR A 374 9.64 19.24 2.11
CA THR A 374 9.06 20.54 2.48
C THR A 374 7.57 20.49 2.87
N ASP A 375 6.90 19.37 2.62
CA ASP A 375 5.47 19.23 2.91
C ASP A 375 5.28 18.61 4.31
N PRO A 376 4.25 19.02 5.07
CA PRO A 376 3.90 18.33 6.31
C PRO A 376 3.20 16.99 6.01
N GLY A 377 3.15 16.11 7.02
CA GLY A 377 2.18 15.01 7.02
C GLY A 377 0.78 15.50 7.42
N TYR A 378 -0.25 14.70 7.19
CA TYR A 378 -1.61 15.03 7.64
C TYR A 378 -2.33 13.83 8.23
N PHE A 379 -2.95 13.98 9.40
CA PHE A 379 -4.08 13.15 9.77
C PHE A 379 -5.32 13.63 9.02
N TRP A 380 -5.78 12.83 8.06
CA TRP A 380 -7.04 13.06 7.38
C TRP A 380 -8.20 12.52 8.20
N VAL A 381 -9.20 13.37 8.40
CA VAL A 381 -10.45 13.04 9.09
C VAL A 381 -11.58 13.07 8.08
N ASN A 382 -12.32 11.97 7.95
CA ASN A 382 -13.41 11.89 7.00
C ASN A 382 -14.67 12.55 7.57
N THR A 383 -15.03 13.70 7.01
CA THR A 383 -16.15 14.53 7.46
C THR A 383 -17.44 14.33 6.66
N TYR A 384 -17.47 13.38 5.72
CA TYR A 384 -18.60 13.16 4.80
C TYR A 384 -19.86 12.66 5.49
N ASP A 385 -19.73 11.67 6.39
CA ASP A 385 -20.86 11.00 7.06
C ASP A 385 -20.72 11.10 8.58
N LEU A 386 -21.01 12.28 9.15
CA LEU A 386 -20.83 12.56 10.59
C LEU A 386 -21.53 11.55 11.51
N PRO A 387 -22.75 11.04 11.22
CA PRO A 387 -23.39 10.00 12.04
C PRO A 387 -22.60 8.69 12.15
N SER A 388 -21.63 8.44 11.26
CA SER A 388 -20.70 7.30 11.38
C SER A 388 -19.31 7.70 11.90
N ARG A 389 -19.18 8.88 12.52
CA ARG A 389 -17.93 9.42 13.09
C ARG A 389 -18.08 9.79 14.57
N PRO A 390 -18.23 8.80 15.46
CA PRO A 390 -18.33 9.08 16.88
C PRO A 390 -17.01 9.65 17.43
N LEU A 391 -17.11 10.65 18.28
CA LEU A 391 -15.99 11.39 18.89
C LEU A 391 -15.07 10.48 19.72
N TYR A 392 -15.62 9.44 20.35
CA TYR A 392 -14.83 8.48 21.14
C TYR A 392 -13.95 7.55 20.29
N THR A 393 -14.03 7.63 18.95
CA THR A 393 -13.14 6.90 18.02
C THR A 393 -12.04 7.78 17.43
N LEU A 394 -11.99 9.07 17.78
CA LEU A 394 -10.85 9.90 17.45
C LEU A 394 -9.63 9.45 18.28
N PRO A 395 -8.44 9.39 17.66
CA PRO A 395 -7.21 8.91 18.30
C PRO A 395 -6.70 9.86 19.38
#